data_AF-A0A7W7DL93-F1
#
_entry.id   AF-A0A7W7DL93-F1
#
_cell.length_a   1.000
_cell.length_b   1.000
_cell.length_c   1.000
_cell.angle_alpha   90.00
_cell.angle_beta   90.00
_cell.angle_gamma   90.00
#
_symmetry.space_group_name_H-M   'P 1'
#
loop_
_entity.id
_entity.type
_entity.pdbx_description
1 polymer ?
#
loop_
_entity_poly.entity_id
_entity_poly.type
_entity_poly.pdbx_seq_one_letter_code
_entity_poly.pdbx_strand_id
1 'polypeptide(L)'
;MAAAIPDAAQHALTGTARMEDIHSAAVMSDGVSRLVTEYGMATWFDVFATLKTGGPRELIETVRKVEATDPSGLRWPRYKSGDDATVAYCRW
;
A
#
# COMPACT_ATOMS: atom_id res chain seq x y z
N MET A 1 -9.16 8.82 18.76
CA MET A 1 -8.58 8.02 19.85
C MET A 1 -8.45 6.59 19.34
N ALA A 2 -7.23 6.16 19.06
CA ALA A 2 -6.93 4.80 18.62
C ALA A 2 -6.85 3.91 19.87
N ALA A 3 -7.94 3.22 20.19
CA ALA A 3 -7.87 2.10 21.11
C ALA A 3 -7.12 0.99 20.37
N ALA A 4 -5.93 0.63 20.86
CA ALA A 4 -5.21 -0.54 20.39
C ALA A 4 -6.08 -1.77 20.71
N ILE A 5 -6.82 -2.26 19.72
CA ILE A 5 -7.60 -3.48 19.84
C ILE A 5 -6.58 -4.63 19.85
N PRO A 6 -6.41 -5.35 20.97
CA PRO A 6 -5.40 -6.41 21.09
C PRO A 6 -5.61 -7.55 20.08
N ASP A 7 -6.83 -7.66 19.56
CA ASP A 7 -7.26 -8.68 18.59
C ASP A 7 -6.66 -8.49 17.19
N ALA A 8 -6.18 -7.29 16.84
CA ALA A 8 -5.49 -7.05 15.57
C ALA A 8 -4.22 -7.91 15.41
N ALA A 9 -3.65 -8.39 16.51
CA ALA A 9 -2.52 -9.31 16.50
C ALA A 9 -2.87 -10.70 15.92
N GLN A 10 -4.13 -11.13 15.94
CA GLN A 10 -4.54 -12.44 15.41
C GLN A 10 -4.63 -12.46 13.87
N HIS A 11 -4.71 -11.29 13.24
CA HIS A 11 -4.67 -11.13 11.78
C HIS A 11 -3.27 -10.85 11.24
N ALA A 12 -2.25 -10.84 12.11
CA ALA A 12 -0.87 -10.67 11.70
C ALA A 12 -0.40 -11.93 10.95
N LEU A 13 -0.38 -11.84 9.62
CA LEU A 13 0.17 -12.88 8.77
C LEU A 13 1.71 -12.84 8.91
N THR A 14 2.28 -13.78 9.64
CA THR A 14 3.74 -13.89 9.81
C THR A 14 4.32 -14.82 8.74
N GLY A 15 5.32 -14.33 8.01
CA GLY A 15 6.12 -15.14 7.08
C GLY A 15 7.60 -15.01 7.44
N THR A 16 8.36 -16.10 7.24
CA THR A 16 9.81 -16.09 7.38
C THR A 16 10.44 -16.29 6.00
N ALA A 17 11.38 -15.43 5.63
CA ALA A 17 12.21 -15.60 4.45
C ALA A 17 13.68 -15.46 4.86
N ARG A 18 14.57 -16.24 4.22
CA ARG A 18 16.01 -16.16 4.49
C ARG A 18 16.54 -14.86 3.92
N MET A 19 17.28 -14.07 4.73
CA MET A 19 17.80 -12.77 4.28
C MET A 19 18.69 -12.88 3.03
N GLU A 20 19.38 -14.01 2.85
CA GLU A 20 20.21 -14.31 1.66
C GLU A 20 19.41 -14.32 0.33
N ASP A 21 18.10 -14.56 0.39
CA ASP A 21 17.21 -14.57 -0.79
C ASP A 21 16.43 -13.25 -0.97
N ILE A 22 16.44 -12.36 0.03
CA ILE A 22 15.65 -11.12 0.03
C ILE A 22 16.52 -9.95 -0.43
N HIS A 23 16.22 -9.43 -1.60
CA HIS A 23 16.89 -8.27 -2.17
C HIS A 23 16.22 -6.95 -1.79
N SER A 24 14.92 -6.98 -1.47
CA SER A 24 14.17 -5.80 -1.08
C SER A 24 12.88 -6.19 -0.36
N ALA A 25 12.41 -5.34 0.55
CA ALA A 25 11.15 -5.50 1.27
C ALA A 25 10.41 -4.16 1.34
N ALA A 26 9.09 -4.22 1.28
CA ALA A 26 8.22 -3.05 1.42
C ALA A 26 7.18 -3.32 2.51
N VAL A 27 6.95 -2.35 3.38
CA VAL A 27 5.85 -2.31 4.34
C VAL A 27 4.95 -1.15 3.97
N MET A 28 3.65 -1.37 3.88
CA MET A 28 2.71 -0.36 3.43
C MET A 28 1.38 -0.41 4.18
N SER A 29 0.70 0.73 4.27
CA SER A 29 -0.66 0.81 4.80
C SER A 29 -1.70 0.33 3.79
N ASP A 30 -2.93 0.08 4.26
CA ASP A 30 -4.05 -0.34 3.43
C ASP A 30 -4.41 0.70 2.35
N GLY A 31 -4.11 1.98 2.59
CA GLY A 31 -4.26 3.03 1.57
C GLY A 31 -3.47 2.74 0.27
N VAL A 32 -2.37 1.99 0.35
CA VAL A 32 -1.57 1.58 -0.81
C VAL A 32 -2.09 0.29 -1.43
N SER A 33 -2.58 -0.66 -0.62
CA SER A 33 -3.17 -1.89 -1.14
C SER A 33 -4.38 -1.61 -2.02
N ARG A 34 -5.12 -0.53 -1.73
CA ARG A 34 -6.26 -0.06 -2.55
C ARG A 34 -5.95 0.13 -4.01
N LEU A 35 -4.71 0.48 -4.36
CA LEU A 35 -4.28 0.59 -5.75
C LEU A 35 -4.41 -0.76 -6.49
N VAL A 36 -4.20 -1.86 -5.77
CA VAL A 36 -4.23 -3.23 -6.29
C VAL A 36 -5.59 -3.90 -6.08
N THR A 37 -6.18 -3.77 -4.89
CA THR A 37 -7.40 -4.49 -4.52
C THR A 37 -8.67 -3.77 -5.00
N GLU A 38 -8.94 -2.56 -4.52
CA GLU A 38 -10.18 -1.83 -4.80
C GLU A 38 -10.16 -1.13 -6.16
N TYR A 39 -9.07 -0.42 -6.46
CA TYR A 39 -8.94 0.34 -7.71
C TYR A 39 -8.61 -0.56 -8.89
N GLY A 40 -7.88 -1.66 -8.65
CA GLY A 40 -7.41 -2.57 -9.71
C GLY A 40 -6.57 -1.86 -10.77
N MET A 41 -5.90 -0.75 -10.39
CA MET A 41 -5.13 0.10 -11.30
C MET A 41 -3.66 -0.32 -11.39
N ALA A 42 -3.20 -1.18 -10.47
CA ALA A 42 -1.86 -1.74 -10.47
C ALA A 42 -1.88 -3.18 -9.96
N THR A 43 -0.90 -3.98 -10.35
CA THR A 43 -0.61 -5.25 -9.68
C THR A 43 0.42 -5.07 -8.56
N TRP A 44 0.56 -6.06 -7.68
CA TRP A 44 1.66 -6.06 -6.70
C TRP A 44 3.04 -5.98 -7.36
N PHE A 45 3.19 -6.54 -8.55
CA PHE A 45 4.42 -6.43 -9.33
C PHE A 45 4.69 -4.99 -9.76
N ASP A 46 3.67 -4.28 -10.25
CA ASP A 46 3.78 -2.87 -10.64
C ASP A 46 4.12 -1.98 -9.43
N VAL A 47 3.48 -2.23 -8.28
CA VAL A 47 3.78 -1.53 -7.02
C VAL A 47 5.25 -1.69 -6.64
N PHE A 48 5.79 -2.92 -6.68
CA PHE A 48 7.21 -3.16 -6.40
C PHE A 48 8.13 -2.60 -7.48
N ALA A 49 7.73 -2.61 -8.75
CA ALA A 49 8.48 -1.99 -9.83
C ALA A 49 8.60 -0.48 -9.62
N THR A 50 7.49 0.21 -9.32
CA THR A 50 7.48 1.64 -8.98
C THR A 50 8.34 1.93 -7.76
N LEU A 51 8.32 1.08 -6.73
CA LEU A 51 9.20 1.25 -5.57
C LEU A 51 10.68 1.10 -5.93
N LYS A 52 11.01 0.18 -6.84
CA LYS A 52 12.39 -0.05 -7.26
C LYS A 52 12.92 1.07 -8.17
N THR A 53 12.08 1.63 -9.04
CA THR A 53 12.46 2.67 -10.01
C THR A 53 12.33 4.08 -9.45
N GLY A 54 11.22 4.36 -8.78
CA GLY A 54 10.77 5.68 -8.35
C GLY A 54 10.76 5.90 -6.84
N GLY A 55 10.94 4.83 -6.07
CA GLY A 55 10.88 4.87 -4.62
C GLY A 55 9.46 5.09 -4.07
N PRO A 56 9.35 5.22 -2.74
CA PRO A 56 8.06 5.32 -2.06
C PRO A 56 7.28 6.58 -2.44
N ARG A 57 7.97 7.69 -2.76
CA ARG A 57 7.32 8.94 -3.17
C ARG A 57 6.51 8.76 -4.45
N GLU A 58 7.09 8.15 -5.48
CA GLU A 58 6.42 7.95 -6.77
C GLU A 58 5.20 7.03 -6.64
N LEU A 59 5.28 6.02 -5.76
CA LEU A 59 4.15 5.16 -5.46
C LEU A 59 3.00 5.93 -4.79
N ILE A 60 3.30 6.79 -3.81
CA ILE A 60 2.29 7.65 -3.18
C ILE A 60 1.67 8.62 -4.20
N GLU A 61 2.48 9.22 -5.08
CA GLU A 61 1.97 10.09 -6.14
C GLU A 61 1.03 9.33 -7.10
N THR A 62 1.33 8.06 -7.39
CA THR A 62 0.48 7.19 -8.21
C THR A 62 -0.86 6.91 -7.54
N VAL A 63 -0.86 6.60 -6.23
CA VAL A 63 -2.10 6.46 -5.44
C VAL A 63 -2.92 7.74 -5.54
N ARG A 64 -2.32 8.91 -5.30
CA ARG A 64 -3.04 10.20 -5.34
C ARG A 64 -3.57 10.54 -6.72
N LYS A 65 -2.85 10.20 -7.80
CA LYS A 65 -3.34 10.37 -9.18
C LYS A 65 -4.59 9.52 -9.44
N VAL A 66 -4.61 8.27 -9.00
CA VAL A 66 -5.78 7.40 -9.14
C VAL A 66 -6.95 7.92 -8.31
N GLU A 67 -6.72 8.33 -7.07
CA GLU A 67 -7.77 8.91 -6.23
C GLU A 67 -8.36 10.19 -6.84
N ALA A 68 -7.53 11.02 -7.49
CA ALA A 68 -7.96 12.23 -8.19
C ALA A 68 -8.84 11.96 -9.42
N THR A 69 -8.83 10.74 -9.97
CA THR A 69 -9.76 10.35 -11.05
C THR A 69 -11.18 10.09 -10.57
N ASP A 70 -11.37 9.91 -9.25
CA ASP A 70 -12.66 9.67 -8.61
C ASP A 70 -12.79 10.49 -7.31
N PRO A 71 -12.78 11.84 -7.40
CA PRO A 71 -12.75 12.72 -6.23
C PRO A 71 -14.03 12.64 -5.38
N SER A 72 -15.15 12.25 -5.99
CA SER A 72 -16.44 12.06 -5.33
C SER A 72 -16.64 10.64 -4.79
N GLY A 73 -15.71 9.70 -5.01
CA GLY A 73 -15.86 8.32 -4.56
C GLY A 73 -17.04 7.60 -5.22
N LEU A 74 -17.46 8.03 -6.42
CA LEU A 74 -18.61 7.47 -7.13
C LEU A 74 -18.25 6.15 -7.80
N ARG A 75 -17.03 6.04 -8.33
CA ARG A 75 -16.53 4.83 -8.99
C ARG A 75 -16.07 3.80 -7.95
N TRP A 76 -15.50 4.26 -6.84
CA TRP A 76 -15.16 3.44 -5.69
C TRP A 76 -15.75 4.05 -4.43
N PRO A 77 -16.86 3.50 -3.88
CA PRO A 77 -17.50 4.03 -2.68
C PRO A 77 -16.53 4.03 -1.49
N ARG A 78 -16.18 5.21 -0.97
CA ARG A 78 -15.28 5.35 0.19
C ARG A 78 -15.93 6.21 1.26
N TYR A 79 -15.77 5.82 2.53
CA TYR A 79 -16.28 6.59 3.67
C TYR A 79 -15.47 7.88 3.93
N LYS A 80 -14.28 8.01 3.33
CA LYS A 80 -13.41 9.19 3.28
C LYS A 80 -12.75 9.32 1.90
N SER A 81 -12.48 10.54 1.46
CA SER A 81 -11.92 10.86 0.12
C SER A 81 -10.55 10.23 -0.19
N GLY A 82 -9.90 9.64 0.81
CA GLY A 82 -8.72 8.79 0.67
C GLY A 82 -8.32 8.22 2.02
N ASP A 83 -7.58 7.11 2.03
CA ASP A 83 -6.90 6.66 3.26
C ASP A 83 -5.49 7.25 3.36
N ASP A 84 -4.92 7.18 4.55
CA ASP A 84 -3.51 7.50 4.73
C ASP A 84 -2.66 6.42 4.06
N ALA A 85 -1.90 6.81 3.03
CA ALA A 85 -0.99 5.95 2.29
C ALA A 85 0.43 6.16 2.82
N THR A 86 1.01 5.14 3.45
CA THR A 86 2.37 5.14 3.99
C THR A 86 3.13 3.95 3.42
N VAL A 87 4.40 4.17 3.02
CA VAL A 87 5.28 3.11 2.52
C VAL A 87 6.68 3.26 3.11
N ALA A 88 7.22 2.17 3.65
CA ALA A 88 8.63 2.00 3.96
C ALA A 88 9.22 0.95 3.01
N TYR A 89 10.31 1.31 2.33
CA TYR A 89 11.01 0.41 1.40
C TYR A 89 12.44 0.23 1.86
N CYS A 90 12.81 -1.03 2.13
CA CYS A 90 14.14 -1.45 2.51
C CYS A 90 14.78 -2.21 1.35
N ARG A 91 16.02 -1.88 1.03
CA ARG A 91 16.83 -2.58 0.04
C ARG A 91 18.15 -2.96 0.68
N TRP A 92 18.57 -4.20 0.50
CA TRP A 92 19.86 -4.70 0.94
C TRP A 92 20.89 -4.60 -0.17
#